data_AF-A0A5K0WND0-F1
#
_entry.id   AF-A0A5K0WND0-F1
#
_cell.length_a   1.000
_cell.length_b   1.000
_cell.length_c   1.000
_cell.angle_alpha   90.00
_cell.angle_beta   90.00
_cell.angle_gamma   90.00
#
_symmetry.space_group_name_H-M   'P 1'
#
loop_
_entity.id
_entity.type
_entity.pdbx_description
1 polymer ?
#
loop_
_entity_poly.entity_id
_entity_poly.type
_entity_poly.pdbx_seq_one_letter_code
_entity_poly.pdbx_strand_id
1 'polypeptide(L)' 'ALVPIANGSAEMETIVVVDILRRAHVDVVVASVERSKQIVACRGTKIIADKLIGDAAESNYDLIILP' A
#
# COMPACT_ATOMS: atom_id res chain seq x y z
N ALA A 1 -9.55 -2.98 -3.21
CA ALA A 1 -8.52 -2.15 -3.89
C ALA A 1 -7.12 -2.54 -3.40
N LEU A 2 -6.13 -2.46 -4.28
CA LEU A 2 -4.72 -2.73 -3.98
C LEU A 2 -3.92 -1.42 -4.05
N VAL A 3 -3.11 -1.16 -3.03
CA VAL A 3 -2.13 -0.06 -3.02
C VAL A 3 -0.74 -0.66 -2.80
N PRO A 4 0.03 -0.94 -3.87
CA PRO A 4 1.40 -1.38 -3.74
C PRO A 4 2.30 -0.22 -3.30
N ILE A 5 3.22 -0.49 -2.38
CA ILE A 5 4.19 0.48 -1.85
C ILE A 5 5.59 -0.10 -1.90
N ALA A 6 6.58 0.78 -2.07
CA ALA A 6 8.00 0.44 -2.17
C ALA A 6 8.84 1.36 -1.28
N ASN A 7 10.11 1.04 -1.11
CA ASN A 7 11.06 2.02 -0.59
C ASN A 7 11.08 3.25 -1.51
N GLY A 8 10.95 4.43 -0.91
CA GLY A 8 10.86 5.69 -1.66
C GLY A 8 9.47 6.07 -2.16
N SER A 9 8.41 5.30 -1.89
CA SER A 9 7.03 5.76 -2.14
C SER A 9 6.74 7.07 -1.39
N ALA A 10 5.89 7.93 -1.97
CA ALA A 10 5.47 9.17 -1.32
C ALA A 10 4.48 8.87 -0.17
N GLU A 11 4.84 9.20 1.07
CA GLU A 11 4.02 8.84 2.22
C GLU A 11 2.65 9.54 2.24
N MET A 12 2.57 10.81 1.82
CA MET A 12 1.29 11.53 1.81
C MET A 12 0.33 10.96 0.76
N GLU A 13 0.81 10.67 -0.44
CA GLU A 13 -0.02 10.10 -1.51
C GLU A 13 -0.52 8.70 -1.13
N THR A 14 0.34 7.90 -0.51
CA THR A 14 -0.01 6.56 0.01
C THR A 14 -1.07 6.64 1.11
N ILE A 15 -0.80 7.39 2.20
CA ILE A 15 -1.64 7.37 3.39
C ILE A 15 -2.99 8.05 3.15
N VAL A 16 -3.02 9.15 2.39
CA VAL A 16 -4.27 9.88 2.11
C VAL A 16 -5.24 9.02 1.30
N VAL A 17 -4.76 8.35 0.25
CA VAL A 17 -5.61 7.48 -0.58
C VAL A 17 -6.15 6.30 0.24
N VAL A 18 -5.27 5.63 1.01
CA VAL A 18 -5.67 4.49 1.84
C VAL A 18 -6.71 4.90 2.89
N ASP A 19 -6.51 6.03 3.57
CA ASP A 19 -7.44 6.53 4.59
C ASP A 19 -8.81 6.88 3.99
N ILE A 20 -8.86 7.62 2.88
CA ILE A 20 -10.11 8.01 2.22
C ILE A 20 -10.90 6.78 1.77
N LEU A 21 -10.25 5.81 1.12
CA LEU A 21 -10.92 4.61 0.62
C LEU A 21 -11.46 3.74 1.77
N ARG A 22 -10.68 3.58 2.85
CA ARG A 22 -11.14 2.85 4.03
C ARG A 22 -12.33 3.54 4.70
N ARG A 23 -12.35 4.88 4.78
CA ARG A 23 -13.51 5.66 5.27
C ARG A 23 -14.75 5.50 4.39
N ALA A 24 -14.55 5.26 3.08
CA ALA A 24 -15.62 4.95 2.15
C ALA A 24 -16.02 3.45 2.16
N HIS A 25 -15.57 2.68 3.15
CA HIS A 25 -15.83 1.24 3.29
C HIS A 25 -15.30 0.37 2.14
N VAL A 26 -14.29 0.84 1.41
CA VAL A 26 -13.56 0.01 0.45
C VAL A 26 -12.59 -0.89 1.21
N ASP A 27 -12.57 -2.17 0.88
CA ASP A 27 -11.53 -3.09 1.37
C ASP A 27 -10.21 -2.77 0.67
N VAL A 28 -9.25 -2.24 1.42
CA VAL A 28 -7.95 -1.76 0.90
C VAL A 28 -6.82 -2.60 1.48
N VAL A 29 -6.12 -3.29 0.59
CA VAL A 29 -4.89 -4.01 0.90
C VAL A 29 -3.70 -3.13 0.52
N VAL A 30 -2.87 -2.78 1.51
CA VAL A 30 -1.56 -2.18 1.28
C VAL A 30 -0.53 -3.30 1.15
N ALA A 31 0.18 -3.35 0.03
CA ALA A 31 1.11 -4.43 -0.26
C ALA A 31 2.53 -3.91 -0.48
N SER A 32 3.49 -4.42 0.30
CA SER A 32 4.90 -4.07 0.10
C SER A 32 5.47 -4.85 -1.08
N VAL A 33 6.11 -4.17 -2.03
CA VAL A 33 6.88 -4.82 -3.11
C VAL A 33 8.29 -5.23 -2.67
N GLU A 34 8.70 -4.84 -1.47
CA GLU A 34 9.99 -5.20 -0.89
C GLU A 34 9.98 -6.63 -0.34
N ARG A 35 11.14 -7.09 0.15
CA ARG A 35 11.27 -8.40 0.81
C ARG A 35 10.60 -8.45 2.20
N SER A 36 10.17 -7.32 2.73
CA SER A 36 9.56 -7.20 4.05
C SER A 36 8.31 -6.33 3.97
N LYS A 37 7.37 -6.52 4.91
CA LYS A 37 6.17 -5.68 4.98
C LYS A 37 6.47 -4.22 5.34
N GLN A 38 7.61 -3.94 5.98
CA GLN A 38 7.99 -2.58 6.30
C GLN A 38 8.80 -1.97 5.15
N ILE A 39 8.43 -0.75 4.75
CA ILE A 39 9.18 0.07 3.81
C ILE A 39 9.60 1.39 4.46
N VAL A 40 10.58 2.07 3.87
CA VAL A 40 10.95 3.45 4.20
C VAL A 40 10.56 4.36 3.04
N ALA A 41 9.59 5.24 3.29
CA ALA A 41 9.07 6.20 2.32
C ALA A 41 10.09 7.31 1.98
N CYS A 42 9.80 8.15 0.99
CA CYS A 42 10.76 9.11 0.44
C CYS A 42 11.29 10.13 1.47
N ARG A 43 10.54 10.44 2.54
CA ARG A 43 11.01 11.32 3.63
C ARG A 43 11.34 10.59 4.94
N GLY A 44 11.60 9.29 4.87
CA GLY A 44 12.05 8.49 6.02
C GLY A 44 10.94 7.93 6.91
N THR A 45 9.67 8.20 6.59
CA THR A 45 8.51 7.59 7.26
C THR A 45 8.53 6.07 7.07
N LYS A 46 8.37 5.32 8.16
CA LYS A 46 8.27 3.86 8.11
C LYS A 46 6.80 3.47 7.96
N ILE A 47 6.47 2.71 6.93
CA ILE A 47 5.11 2.21 6.68
C ILE A 47 5.16 0.69 6.75
N ILE A 48 4.22 0.09 7.49
CA ILE A 48 4.04 -1.36 7.57
C ILE A 48 2.82 -1.72 6.71
N ALA A 49 3.07 -2.46 5.63
CA ALA A 49 2.04 -2.99 4.73
C ALA A 49 1.27 -4.15 5.38
N ASP A 50 0.06 -4.41 4.88
CA ASP A 50 -0.78 -5.52 5.32
C ASP A 50 -0.19 -6.87 4.86
N LYS A 51 0.33 -6.92 3.63
CA LYS A 51 0.87 -8.12 2.97
C LYS A 51 2.13 -7.81 2.13
N LEU A 52 2.83 -8.86 1.70
CA LEU A 52 3.80 -8.74 0.62
C LEU A 52 3.08 -8.78 -0.74
N ILE A 53 3.68 -8.20 -1.78
CA ILE A 53 3.08 -8.15 -3.12
C ILE A 53 2.86 -9.55 -3.72
N GLY A 54 3.72 -10.52 -3.37
CA GLY A 54 3.55 -11.92 -3.77
C GLY A 54 2.23 -12.49 -3.28
N ASP A 55 1.93 -12.33 -1.98
CA ASP A 55 0.68 -12.80 -1.37
C ASP A 55 -0.54 -12.01 -1.88
N ALA A 56 -0.36 -10.72 -2.17
CA ALA A 56 -1.43 -9.88 -2.69
C ALA A 56 -1.80 -10.26 -4.14
N ALA A 57 -0.82 -10.67 -4.95
CA ALA A 57 -1.03 -11.06 -6.34
C ALA A 57 -1.90 -12.32 -6.52
N GLU A 58 -2.11 -13.10 -5.45
CA GLU A 58 -3.02 -14.26 -5.45
C GLU A 58 -4.51 -13.86 -5.35
N SER A 59 -4.81 -12.58 -5.13
CA SER A 59 -6.16 -12.04 -4.99
C SER A 59 -6.57 -11.17 -6.19
N ASN A 60 -7.88 -11.07 -6.45
CA ASN A 60 -8.43 -10.14 -7.44
C ASN A 60 -8.80 -8.81 -6.77
N TYR A 61 -8.65 -7.71 -7.51
CA TYR A 61 -8.99 -6.37 -7.04
C TYR A 61 -9.72 -5.58 -8.13
N ASP A 62 -10.74 -4.82 -7.72
CA ASP A 62 -11.49 -3.94 -8.64
C ASP A 62 -10.72 -2.66 -9.03
N LEU A 63 -9.66 -2.33 -8.28
CA LEU A 63 -8.86 -1.11 -8.44
C LEU A 63 -7.44 -1.31 -7.90
N ILE A 64 -6.45 -0.81 -8.64
CA ILE A 64 -5.05 -0.69 -8.23
C ILE A 64 -4.65 0.79 -8.31
N ILE A 65 -4.04 1.33 -7.26
CA ILE A 65 -3.60 2.73 -7.20
C ILE A 65 -2.10 2.78 -6.95
N LEU A 66 -1.36 3.50 -7.78
CA LEU A 66 0.09 3.67 -7.68
C LEU A 66 0.41 5.09 -7.15
N PRO A 67 0.80 5.22 -5.88
CA PRO A 67 1.25 6.47 -5.27
C PRO A 67 2.77 6.71 -5.45
#